data_AF-A0A7J6VVP6-F1
#
_entry.id   AF-A0A7J6VVP6-F1
#
_cell.length_a   1.000
_cell.length_b   1.000
_cell.length_c   1.000
_cell.angle_alpha   90.00
_cell.angle_beta   90.00
_cell.angle_gamma   90.00
#
_symmetry.space_group_name_H-M   'P 1'
#
loop_
_entity.id
_entity.type
_entity.pdbx_description
1 polymer ?
#
loop_
_entity_poly.entity_id
_entity_poly.type
_entity_poly.pdbx_seq_one_letter_code
_entity_poly.pdbx_strand_id
1 'polypeptide(L)'
;MVPMKKVSSSLALKLALVIALWDYSSIFCHAEINIFGVTKHVYVINSLSAGNTLSVHCKSKDDDLGQHDIPFNGVYEWKFKMQAFERTLYWCNAWWYDHHKLVSRSFEIFRAEDVDRSCGPDHKLCHRKFQWDGIYFEKEDGTFAKKFDWVRK
;
A
#
# COMPACT_ATOMS: atom_id res chain seq x y z
N MET A 1 55.32 -32.50 25.34
CA MET A 1 54.95 -31.31 26.15
C MET A 1 55.08 -30.10 25.24
N VAL A 2 53.98 -29.56 24.72
CA VAL A 2 53.99 -28.43 23.77
C VAL A 2 53.98 -27.12 24.55
N PRO A 3 54.87 -26.14 24.27
CA PRO A 3 54.89 -24.89 25.01
C PRO A 3 53.74 -23.99 24.60
N MET A 4 52.89 -23.62 25.56
CA MET A 4 51.86 -22.60 25.36
C MET A 4 52.52 -21.21 25.36
N LYS A 5 52.48 -20.53 24.21
CA LYS A 5 52.97 -19.15 24.09
C LYS A 5 52.02 -18.21 24.85
N LYS A 6 52.56 -17.43 25.80
CA LYS A 6 51.82 -16.36 26.50
C LYS A 6 51.48 -15.26 25.51
N VAL A 7 50.20 -15.04 25.27
CA VAL A 7 49.69 -13.94 24.46
C VAL A 7 49.76 -12.67 25.31
N SER A 8 50.32 -11.58 24.76
CA SER A 8 50.39 -10.29 25.45
C SER A 8 48.99 -9.69 25.64
N SER A 9 48.70 -9.18 26.84
CA SER A 9 47.41 -8.56 27.19
C SER A 9 47.03 -7.42 26.24
N SER A 10 48.01 -6.65 25.76
CA SER A 10 47.80 -5.61 24.74
C SER A 10 47.37 -6.18 23.39
N LEU A 11 47.91 -7.34 23.01
CA LEU A 11 47.54 -8.04 21.77
C LEU A 11 46.12 -8.63 21.87
N ALA A 12 45.77 -9.17 23.03
CA ALA A 12 44.42 -9.67 23.31
C ALA A 12 43.38 -8.53 23.29
N LEU A 13 43.70 -7.36 23.85
CA LEU A 13 42.82 -6.18 23.85
C LEU A 13 42.60 -5.62 22.43
N LYS A 14 43.66 -5.53 21.63
CA LYS A 14 43.56 -5.12 20.22
C LYS A 14 42.72 -6.12 19.40
N LEU A 15 42.89 -7.42 19.63
CA LEU A 15 42.05 -8.45 18.99
C LEU A 15 40.58 -8.30 19.38
N ALA A 16 40.28 -8.09 20.67
CA ALA A 16 38.93 -7.91 21.17
C ALA A 16 38.23 -6.67 20.57
N LEU A 17 38.97 -5.57 20.39
CA LEU A 17 38.45 -4.35 19.75
C LEU A 17 38.14 -4.57 18.26
N VAL A 18 38.97 -5.31 17.52
CA VAL A 18 38.72 -5.64 16.11
C VAL A 18 37.48 -6.53 15.96
N ILE A 19 37.30 -7.51 16.85
CA ILE A 19 36.12 -8.40 16.86
C ILE A 19 34.86 -7.60 17.18
N ALA A 20 34.87 -6.75 18.22
CA ALA A 20 33.73 -5.91 18.57
C ALA A 20 33.33 -4.92 17.45
N LEU A 21 34.30 -4.48 16.63
CA LEU A 21 34.04 -3.61 15.48
C LEU A 21 33.51 -4.37 14.26
N TRP A 22 33.88 -5.64 14.08
CA TRP A 22 33.28 -6.52 13.06
C TRP A 22 31.86 -6.96 13.46
N ASP A 23 31.64 -7.22 14.73
CA ASP A 23 30.32 -7.57 15.27
C ASP A 23 29.33 -6.41 15.16
N TYR A 24 29.81 -5.16 15.22
CA TYR A 24 28.96 -3.98 14.99
C TYR A 24 28.42 -3.90 13.56
N SER A 25 29.18 -4.41 12.57
CA SER A 25 28.71 -4.50 11.18
C SER A 25 27.68 -5.61 10.97
N SER A 26 27.72 -6.65 11.81
CA SER A 26 26.78 -7.77 11.83
C SER A 26 25.44 -7.45 12.51
N ILE A 27 25.41 -6.40 13.34
CA ILE A 27 24.21 -5.94 14.08
C ILE A 27 23.35 -4.98 13.25
N PHE A 28 23.80 -4.57 12.07
CA PHE A 28 22.86 -4.12 11.03
C PHE A 28 22.06 -5.33 10.56
N CYS A 29 20.99 -5.61 11.31
CA CYS A 29 19.86 -6.36 10.85
C CYS A 29 19.58 -5.86 9.44
N HIS A 30 19.65 -6.76 8.47
CA HIS A 30 19.15 -6.53 7.14
C HIS A 30 17.63 -6.40 7.28
N ALA A 31 17.15 -5.26 7.80
CA ALA A 31 15.94 -4.71 7.26
C ALA A 31 16.27 -4.55 5.79
N GLU A 32 15.79 -5.47 4.96
CA GLU A 32 15.81 -5.30 3.51
C GLU A 32 14.99 -4.05 3.24
N ILE A 33 15.62 -2.88 3.35
CA ILE A 33 15.11 -1.66 2.78
C ILE A 33 15.05 -2.01 1.30
N ASN A 34 13.86 -2.34 0.82
CA ASN A 34 13.67 -2.69 -0.57
C ASN A 34 13.82 -1.40 -1.37
N ILE A 35 15.09 -1.04 -1.64
CA ILE A 35 15.50 0.17 -2.36
C ILE A 35 14.90 0.16 -3.77
N PHE A 36 14.56 -1.04 -4.27
CA PHE A 36 13.74 -1.26 -5.43
C PHE A 36 12.27 -1.21 -5.01
N GLY A 37 11.65 -0.02 -5.05
CA GLY A 37 10.25 0.19 -4.64
C GLY A 37 9.24 -0.89 -5.08
N VAL A 38 8.18 -1.06 -4.31
CA VAL A 38 7.19 -2.13 -4.47
C VAL A 38 6.10 -1.72 -5.46
N THR A 39 5.81 -2.56 -6.45
CA THR A 39 4.66 -2.35 -7.35
C THR A 39 3.35 -2.58 -6.60
N LYS A 40 2.47 -1.58 -6.62
CA LYS A 40 1.11 -1.66 -6.09
C LYS A 40 0.12 -1.73 -7.24
N HIS A 41 -0.97 -2.45 -7.01
CA HIS A 41 -2.06 -2.61 -7.97
C HIS A 41 -3.38 -2.26 -7.29
N VAL A 42 -4.02 -1.18 -7.73
CA VAL A 42 -5.29 -0.72 -7.18
C VAL A 42 -6.41 -1.15 -8.11
N TYR A 43 -7.43 -1.78 -7.55
CA TYR A 43 -8.60 -2.28 -8.27
C TYR A 43 -9.85 -1.56 -7.79
N VAL A 44 -10.58 -0.95 -8.72
CA VAL A 44 -11.88 -0.33 -8.53
C VAL A 44 -12.93 -1.26 -9.10
N ILE A 45 -13.73 -1.85 -8.21
CA ILE A 45 -14.74 -2.86 -8.55
C ILE A 45 -16.12 -2.24 -8.36
N ASN A 46 -16.90 -2.17 -9.44
CA ASN A 46 -18.30 -1.74 -9.35
C ASN A 46 -19.15 -2.91 -8.85
N SER A 47 -19.53 -2.84 -7.56
CA SER A 47 -20.42 -3.79 -6.88
C SER A 47 -21.72 -3.09 -6.44
N LEU A 48 -22.20 -2.13 -7.23
CA LEU A 48 -23.52 -1.52 -7.07
C LEU A 48 -24.62 -2.54 -7.44
N SER A 49 -25.72 -2.11 -8.04
CA SER A 49 -26.73 -3.01 -8.59
C SER A 49 -26.69 -3.03 -10.12
N ALA A 50 -27.30 -4.06 -10.71
CA ALA A 50 -27.42 -4.18 -12.15
C ALA A 50 -28.00 -2.91 -12.79
N GLY A 51 -27.41 -2.47 -13.90
CA GLY A 51 -27.79 -1.24 -14.60
C GLY A 51 -27.11 0.03 -14.08
N ASN A 52 -26.37 -0.02 -12.96
CA ASN A 52 -25.60 1.13 -12.47
C ASN A 52 -24.18 1.14 -13.01
N THR A 53 -23.82 2.24 -13.66
CA THR A 53 -22.45 2.57 -14.04
C THR A 53 -21.83 3.44 -12.96
N LEU A 54 -20.65 3.03 -12.49
CA LEU A 54 -19.83 3.81 -11.59
C LEU A 54 -18.83 4.62 -12.41
N SER A 55 -18.83 5.93 -12.28
CA SER A 55 -17.80 6.80 -12.84
C SER A 55 -16.77 7.15 -11.76
N VAL A 56 -15.49 7.07 -12.10
CA VAL A 56 -14.39 7.48 -11.22
C VAL A 56 -13.40 8.36 -11.96
N HIS A 57 -12.92 9.42 -11.33
CA HIS A 57 -11.77 10.19 -11.78
C HIS A 57 -10.74 10.23 -10.67
N CYS A 58 -9.60 9.59 -10.91
CA CYS A 58 -8.53 9.42 -9.93
C CYS A 58 -7.26 10.14 -10.38
N LYS A 59 -6.50 10.67 -9.42
CA LYS A 59 -5.19 11.27 -9.68
C LYS A 59 -4.30 11.25 -8.44
N SER A 60 -3.01 11.36 -8.66
CA SER A 60 -2.00 11.67 -7.64
C SER A 60 -1.55 13.12 -7.81
N LYS A 61 -0.48 13.50 -7.09
CA LYS A 61 0.19 14.78 -7.29
C LYS A 61 0.75 14.93 -8.70
N ASP A 62 1.29 13.85 -9.25
CA ASP A 62 2.13 13.88 -10.45
C ASP A 62 1.43 13.25 -11.66
N ASP A 63 0.42 12.40 -11.46
CA ASP A 63 -0.29 11.69 -12.51
C ASP A 63 -1.82 11.88 -12.43
N ASP A 64 -2.43 12.29 -13.54
CA ASP A 64 -3.88 12.25 -13.71
C ASP A 64 -4.27 10.99 -14.48
N LEU A 65 -5.04 10.09 -13.85
CA LEU A 65 -5.46 8.83 -14.46
C LEU A 65 -6.71 9.00 -15.34
N GLY A 66 -7.33 10.18 -15.32
CA GLY A 66 -8.53 10.51 -16.07
C GLY A 66 -9.81 9.90 -15.47
N GLN A 67 -10.91 10.11 -16.20
CA GLN A 67 -12.22 9.56 -15.87
C GLN A 67 -12.42 8.19 -16.53
N HIS A 68 -12.98 7.25 -15.79
CA HIS A 68 -13.35 5.92 -16.25
C HIS A 68 -14.78 5.57 -15.83
N ASP A 69 -15.56 5.06 -16.78
CA ASP A 69 -16.92 4.58 -16.54
C ASP A 69 -16.91 3.05 -16.46
N ILE A 70 -17.35 2.51 -15.32
CA ILE A 70 -17.22 1.11 -14.95
C ILE A 70 -18.63 0.52 -14.88
N PRO A 71 -19.03 -0.37 -15.81
CA PRO A 71 -20.34 -1.01 -15.77
C PRO A 71 -20.48 -1.90 -14.53
N PHE A 72 -21.70 -2.34 -14.21
CA PHE A 72 -21.95 -3.27 -13.10
C PHE A 72 -21.08 -4.54 -13.25
N ASN A 73 -20.45 -4.97 -12.15
CA ASN A 73 -19.43 -6.03 -12.08
C ASN A 73 -18.15 -5.78 -12.89
N GLY A 74 -18.00 -4.58 -13.47
CA GLY A 74 -16.78 -4.14 -14.14
C GLY A 74 -15.66 -3.78 -13.17
N VAL A 75 -14.44 -3.72 -13.71
CA VAL A 75 -13.23 -3.38 -12.99
C VAL A 75 -12.44 -2.33 -13.76
N TYR A 76 -11.96 -1.33 -13.05
CA TYR A 76 -10.89 -0.43 -13.49
C TYR A 76 -9.69 -0.61 -12.59
N GLU A 77 -8.49 -0.66 -13.16
CA GLU A 77 -7.26 -0.90 -12.41
C GLU A 77 -6.09 -0.07 -12.93
N TRP A 78 -5.12 0.20 -12.06
CA TRP A 78 -3.84 0.77 -12.46
C TRP A 78 -2.72 0.33 -11.52
N LYS A 79 -1.51 0.26 -12.09
CA LYS A 79 -0.27 -0.09 -11.39
C LYS A 79 0.62 1.13 -11.25
N PHE A 80 1.32 1.20 -10.13
CA PHE A 80 2.40 2.16 -9.92
C PHE A 80 3.48 1.56 -9.03
N LYS A 81 4.68 2.12 -9.10
CA LYS A 81 5.81 1.72 -8.25
C LYS A 81 5.89 2.66 -7.06
N MET A 82 5.71 2.14 -5.85
CA MET A 82 5.83 2.89 -4.61
C MET A 82 7.27 2.79 -4.10
N GLN A 83 7.99 3.91 -4.07
CA GLN A 83 9.35 3.92 -3.53
C GLN A 83 9.33 3.89 -2.00
N ALA A 84 10.32 3.24 -1.36
CA ALA A 84 10.34 3.00 0.09
C ALA A 84 10.31 4.26 0.96
N PHE A 85 10.65 5.42 0.41
CA PHE A 85 10.69 6.71 1.12
C PHE A 85 9.66 7.73 0.60
N GLU A 86 8.85 7.38 -0.39
CA GLU A 86 7.88 8.29 -0.98
C GLU A 86 6.49 8.11 -0.37
N ARG A 87 5.85 9.24 -0.05
CA ARG A 87 4.44 9.27 0.39
C ARG A 87 3.52 9.31 -0.82
N THR A 88 3.31 8.16 -1.46
CA THR A 88 2.38 8.07 -2.59
C THR A 88 0.94 8.19 -2.10
N LEU A 89 0.18 9.10 -2.71
CA LEU A 89 -1.23 9.36 -2.42
C LEU A 89 -2.00 9.45 -3.74
N TYR A 90 -3.10 8.71 -3.85
CA TYR A 90 -4.11 8.90 -4.90
C TYR A 90 -5.45 9.28 -4.26
N TRP A 91 -6.10 10.28 -4.84
CA TRP A 91 -7.47 10.66 -4.50
C TRP A 91 -8.37 10.53 -5.72
N CYS A 92 -9.63 10.22 -5.47
CA CYS A 92 -10.63 10.06 -6.51
C CYS A 92 -11.90 10.83 -6.19
N ASN A 93 -12.56 11.27 -7.25
CA ASN A 93 -13.99 11.58 -7.24
C ASN A 93 -14.71 10.38 -7.84
N ALA A 94 -15.70 9.84 -7.13
CA ALA A 94 -16.55 8.79 -7.65
C ALA A 94 -18.02 9.24 -7.63
N TRP A 95 -18.79 8.85 -8.64
CA TRP A 95 -20.21 9.12 -8.69
C TRP A 95 -20.97 8.08 -9.49
N TRP A 96 -22.27 8.01 -9.21
CA TRP A 96 -23.24 7.18 -9.91
C TRP A 96 -24.64 7.81 -9.72
N TYR A 97 -25.65 7.27 -10.41
CA TYR A 97 -27.01 7.78 -10.35
C TYR A 97 -27.96 6.76 -9.74
N ASP A 98 -28.55 7.11 -8.60
CA ASP A 98 -29.58 6.33 -7.94
C ASP A 98 -30.95 6.92 -8.31
N HIS A 99 -31.71 6.27 -9.20
CA HIS A 99 -32.99 6.77 -9.72
C HIS A 99 -32.91 8.26 -10.17
N HIS A 100 -31.95 8.58 -11.03
CA HIS A 100 -31.65 9.94 -11.53
C HIS A 100 -31.09 10.93 -10.50
N LYS A 101 -30.91 10.53 -9.23
CA LYS A 101 -30.26 11.36 -8.22
C LYS A 101 -28.76 11.10 -8.18
N LEU A 102 -27.98 12.18 -8.18
CA LEU A 102 -26.53 12.09 -8.11
C LEU A 102 -26.08 11.62 -6.72
N VAL A 103 -25.36 10.51 -6.69
CA VAL A 103 -24.64 10.02 -5.53
C VAL A 103 -23.15 10.20 -5.82
N SER A 104 -22.42 10.89 -4.95
CA SER A 104 -21.02 11.22 -5.24
C SER A 104 -20.16 11.33 -3.98
N ARG A 105 -18.85 11.15 -4.12
CA ARG A 105 -17.88 11.37 -3.05
C ARG A 105 -16.47 11.61 -3.58
N SER A 106 -15.76 12.54 -2.92
CA SER A 106 -14.29 12.68 -3.02
C SER A 106 -13.62 11.99 -1.83
N PHE A 107 -12.58 11.19 -2.08
CA PHE A 107 -11.88 10.43 -1.03
C PHE A 107 -10.48 10.02 -1.48
N GLU A 108 -9.65 9.58 -0.54
CA GLU A 108 -8.33 9.02 -0.78
C GLU A 108 -8.48 7.52 -1.05
N ILE A 109 -8.21 7.11 -2.29
CA ILE A 109 -8.37 5.70 -2.67
C ILE A 109 -7.16 4.85 -2.24
N PHE A 110 -6.00 5.49 -2.17
CA PHE A 110 -4.74 4.87 -1.79
C PHE A 110 -3.87 5.88 -1.05
N ARG A 111 -3.28 5.43 0.05
CA ARG A 111 -2.33 6.17 0.87
C ARG A 111 -1.21 5.21 1.29
N ALA A 112 0.04 5.56 1.01
CA ALA A 112 1.19 4.70 1.30
C ALA A 112 1.28 4.31 2.78
N GLU A 113 0.96 5.22 3.70
CA GLU A 113 0.98 4.96 5.14
C GLU A 113 -0.09 3.94 5.60
N ASP A 114 -1.08 3.64 4.75
CA ASP A 114 -2.23 2.80 5.09
C ASP A 114 -2.18 1.42 4.46
N VAL A 115 -1.10 1.09 3.74
CA VAL A 115 -0.98 -0.16 2.97
C VAL A 115 -1.26 -1.38 3.84
N ASP A 116 -0.69 -1.45 5.03
CA ASP A 116 -0.82 -2.62 5.92
C ASP A 116 -2.27 -2.83 6.39
N ARG A 117 -3.10 -1.78 6.37
CA ARG A 117 -4.50 -1.80 6.85
C ARG A 117 -5.55 -1.67 5.75
N SER A 118 -5.13 -1.51 4.49
CA SER A 118 -6.02 -1.15 3.38
C SER A 118 -5.74 -1.88 2.06
N CYS A 119 -4.80 -2.81 2.07
CA CYS A 119 -4.53 -3.72 0.97
C CYS A 119 -4.62 -5.15 1.50
N GLY A 120 -4.81 -6.12 0.60
CA GLY A 120 -4.99 -7.52 0.93
C GLY A 120 -3.76 -8.17 1.58
N PRO A 121 -3.78 -9.50 1.80
CA PRO A 121 -2.75 -10.22 2.55
C PRO A 121 -1.30 -10.05 2.05
N ASP A 122 -1.11 -9.77 0.76
CA ASP A 122 0.22 -9.56 0.18
C ASP A 122 0.65 -8.08 0.14
N HIS A 123 -0.24 -7.19 0.58
CA HIS A 123 -0.15 -5.73 0.51
C HIS A 123 0.08 -5.14 -0.89
N LYS A 124 0.18 -5.96 -1.94
CA LYS A 124 0.43 -5.52 -3.32
C LYS A 124 -0.87 -5.22 -4.04
N LEU A 125 -1.91 -6.01 -3.76
CA LEU A 125 -3.24 -5.84 -4.33
C LEU A 125 -4.12 -5.05 -3.36
N CYS A 126 -4.72 -3.98 -3.85
CA CYS A 126 -5.55 -3.08 -3.06
C CYS A 126 -6.95 -3.02 -3.70
N HIS A 127 -7.83 -3.93 -3.31
CA HIS A 127 -9.20 -4.00 -3.84
C HIS A 127 -10.12 -2.96 -3.18
N ARG A 128 -10.96 -2.32 -4.00
CA ARG A 128 -11.93 -1.30 -3.62
C ARG A 128 -13.28 -1.69 -4.19
N LYS A 129 -14.23 -2.06 -3.32
CA LYS A 129 -15.60 -2.41 -3.72
C LYS A 129 -16.52 -1.22 -3.50
N PHE A 130 -17.16 -0.78 -4.57
CA PHE A 130 -18.13 0.30 -4.55
C PHE A 130 -19.52 -0.32 -4.50
N GLN A 131 -20.17 -0.23 -3.36
CA GLN A 131 -21.48 -0.82 -3.08
C GLN A 131 -22.53 0.27 -2.90
N TRP A 132 -23.80 -0.13 -2.86
CA TRP A 132 -24.93 0.81 -2.78
C TRP A 132 -24.88 1.72 -1.54
N ASP A 133 -24.37 1.22 -0.41
CA ASP A 133 -24.33 1.91 0.88
C ASP A 133 -22.98 2.61 1.16
N GLY A 134 -21.92 2.27 0.44
CA GLY A 134 -20.63 2.90 0.62
C GLY A 134 -19.49 2.25 -0.15
N ILE A 135 -18.28 2.67 0.20
CA ILE A 135 -17.03 2.24 -0.43
C ILE A 135 -16.24 1.40 0.57
N TYR A 136 -15.86 0.21 0.15
CA TYR A 136 -15.26 -0.83 0.97
C TYR A 136 -13.84 -1.13 0.52
N PHE A 137 -12.92 -1.19 1.47
CA PHE A 137 -11.52 -1.51 1.23
C PHE A 137 -11.23 -2.89 1.81
N GLU A 138 -10.50 -3.72 1.07
CA GLU A 138 -9.97 -4.97 1.58
C GLU A 138 -8.92 -4.71 2.67
N LYS A 139 -8.91 -5.56 3.70
CA LYS A 139 -7.93 -5.57 4.79
C LYS A 139 -6.93 -6.70 4.58
N GLU A 140 -5.86 -6.68 5.36
CA GLU A 140 -4.84 -7.72 5.39
C GLU A 140 -5.39 -9.14 5.62
N ASP A 141 -6.47 -9.26 6.42
CA ASP A 141 -7.16 -10.54 6.67
C ASP A 141 -8.04 -11.03 5.49
N GLY A 142 -8.03 -10.31 4.36
CA GLY A 142 -8.83 -10.60 3.16
C GLY A 142 -10.30 -10.20 3.26
N THR A 143 -10.75 -9.70 4.42
CA THR A 143 -12.13 -9.22 4.58
C THR A 143 -12.26 -7.75 4.19
N PHE A 144 -13.47 -7.31 3.85
CA PHE A 144 -13.74 -5.93 3.44
C PHE A 144 -14.31 -5.11 4.59
N ALA A 145 -13.83 -3.88 4.76
CA ALA A 145 -14.36 -2.91 5.70
C ALA A 145 -14.88 -1.67 4.98
N LYS A 146 -16.08 -1.19 5.34
CA LYS A 146 -16.60 0.09 4.84
C LYS A 146 -15.71 1.22 5.34
N LYS A 147 -15.17 2.02 4.43
CA LYS A 147 -14.33 3.18 4.75
C LYS A 147 -15.06 4.49 4.58
N PHE A 148 -16.01 4.53 3.65
CA PHE A 148 -16.69 5.76 3.31
C PHE A 148 -18.17 5.53 3.04
N ASP A 149 -19.02 6.39 3.61
CA ASP A 149 -20.42 6.51 3.21
C ASP A 149 -20.56 7.44 2.00
N TRP A 150 -21.53 7.14 1.14
CA TRP A 150 -21.88 7.99 0.02
C TRP A 150 -22.50 9.32 0.49
N VAL A 151 -22.24 10.39 -0.25
CA VAL A 151 -23.03 11.63 -0.14
C VAL A 151 -24.15 11.56 -1.18
N ARG A 152 -25.39 11.63 -0.69
CA ARG A 152 -26.60 11.61 -1.51
C ARG A 152 -27.17 13.02 -1.53
N LYS A 153 -27.43 13.56 -2.73
CA LYS A 153 -28.08 14.86 -2.92
C LYS A 153 -29.57 14.69 -3.22
#